data_AF-A0A2E6I526-F1
#
_entry.id   AF-A0A2E6I526-F1
#
_cell.length_a   1.000
_cell.length_b   1.000
_cell.length_c   1.000
_cell.angle_alpha   90.00
_cell.angle_beta   90.00
_cell.angle_gamma   90.00
#
_symmetry.space_group_name_H-M   'P 1'
#
loop_
_entity.id
_entity.type
_entity.pdbx_description
1 polymer ?
#
loop_
_entity_poly.entity_id
_entity_poly.type
_entity_poly.pdbx_seq_one_letter_code
_entity_poly.pdbx_strand_id
1 'polypeptide(L)' 'MYREIGDAPAFGLVMDHFGLLRSTIDRHGGGIVKTIGDAVMAAFRDPGAALRAALEIQEIFEDPNRLEHPLTIKAGLH' A
#
# COMPACT_ATOMS: atom_id res chain seq x y z
N MET A 1 -2.69 8.55 -16.45
CA MET A 1 -3.35 7.52 -15.62
C MET A 1 -4.72 7.94 -15.08
N TYR A 2 -5.04 9.24 -14.93
CA TYR A 2 -6.37 9.72 -14.49
C TYR A 2 -7.43 9.92 -15.60
N ARG A 3 -7.13 9.65 -16.89
CA ARG A 3 -7.96 10.15 -18.00
C ARG A 3 -8.77 9.11 -18.77
N GLU A 4 -8.64 7.82 -18.45
CA GLU A 4 -9.24 6.74 -19.27
C GLU A 4 -10.16 5.79 -18.49
N ILE A 5 -10.25 5.93 -17.17
CA ILE A 5 -11.14 5.13 -16.34
C ILE A 5 -11.99 6.16 -15.59
N GLY A 6 -13.29 6.22 -15.86
CA GLY A 6 -14.18 7.18 -15.22
C GLY A 6 -14.02 7.17 -13.68
N ASP A 7 -14.35 8.29 -13.04
CA ASP A 7 -13.99 8.58 -11.65
C ASP A 7 -14.45 7.53 -10.61
N ALA A 8 -15.41 6.66 -10.93
CA ALA A 8 -15.96 5.68 -9.99
C ALA A 8 -15.14 4.37 -9.87
N PRO A 9 -14.78 3.63 -10.95
CA PRO A 9 -13.92 2.45 -10.83
C PRO A 9 -12.53 2.75 -10.27
N ALA A 10 -11.93 3.89 -10.64
CA ALA A 10 -10.61 4.29 -10.15
C ALA A 10 -10.61 4.52 -8.62
N PHE A 11 -11.71 5.01 -8.06
CA PHE A 11 -11.85 5.24 -6.62
C PHE A 11 -11.97 3.94 -5.83
N GLY A 12 -12.68 2.94 -6.35
CA GLY A 12 -12.79 1.60 -5.73
C GLY A 12 -11.43 0.90 -5.66
N LEU A 13 -10.70 0.90 -6.79
CA LEU A 13 -9.33 0.40 -6.85
C LEU A 13 -8.42 1.10 -5.83
N VAL A 14 -8.41 2.43 -5.76
CA VAL A 14 -7.56 3.16 -4.79
C VAL A 14 -7.92 2.85 -3.34
N MET A 15 -9.21 2.74 -3.02
CA MET A 15 -9.68 2.39 -1.67
C MET A 15 -9.27 0.97 -1.27
N ASP A 16 -9.29 0.02 -2.20
CA ASP A 16 -8.87 -1.36 -1.97
C ASP A 16 -7.36 -1.45 -1.66
N HIS A 17 -6.53 -0.65 -2.34
CA HIS A 17 -5.08 -0.60 -2.10
C HIS A 17 -4.74 -0.02 -0.72
N PHE A 18 -5.43 1.04 -0.28
CA PHE A 18 -5.23 1.57 1.07
C PHE A 18 -5.66 0.57 2.16
N GLY A 19 -6.72 -0.22 1.90
CA GLY A 19 -7.12 -1.31 2.77
C GLY A 19 -6.01 -2.35 2.92
N LEU A 20 -5.37 -2.73 1.82
CA LEU A 20 -4.29 -3.71 1.82
C LEU A 20 -3.03 -3.19 2.54
N LEU A 21 -2.64 -1.95 2.26
CA LEU A 21 -1.54 -1.29 2.96
C LEU A 21 -1.80 -1.25 4.47
N ARG A 22 -3.00 -0.80 4.87
CA ARG A 22 -3.40 -0.74 6.29
C ARG A 22 -3.34 -2.11 6.95
N SER A 23 -3.96 -3.13 6.34
CA SER A 23 -3.98 -4.48 6.91
C SER A 23 -2.58 -5.08 7.09
N THR A 24 -1.67 -4.79 6.15
CA THR A 24 -0.29 -5.29 6.20
C THR A 24 0.53 -4.53 7.25
N ILE A 25 0.39 -3.20 7.31
CA ILE A 25 1.03 -2.36 8.34
C ILE A 25 0.59 -2.80 9.74
N ASP A 26 -0.73 -2.96 9.96
CA ASP A 26 -1.29 -3.35 11.25
C ASP A 26 -0.82 -4.76 11.67
N ARG A 27 -0.75 -5.72 10.73
CA ARG A 27 -0.28 -7.08 10.99
C ARG A 27 1.20 -7.16 11.40
N HIS A 28 2.03 -6.26 10.90
CA HIS A 28 3.43 -6.14 11.33
C HIS A 28 3.60 -5.22 12.56
N GLY A 29 2.51 -4.79 13.19
CA GLY A 29 2.57 -3.95 14.40
C GLY A 29 2.95 -2.50 14.15
N GLY A 30 2.81 -2.03 12.90
CA GLY A 30 2.90 -0.63 12.56
C GLY A 30 1.58 0.10 12.74
N GLY A 31 1.62 1.43 12.65
CA GLY A 31 0.43 2.26 12.61
C GLY A 31 0.54 3.32 11.54
N ILE A 32 -0.56 3.56 10.81
CA ILE A 32 -0.64 4.67 9.87
C ILE A 32 -0.62 5.99 10.65
N VAL A 33 0.34 6.86 10.32
CA VAL A 33 0.45 8.22 10.86
C VAL A 33 -0.46 9.15 10.08
N LYS A 34 -0.35 9.12 8.74
CA LYS A 34 -1.12 9.96 7.83
C LYS A 34 -1.04 9.46 6.39
N THR A 35 -1.96 9.95 5.57
CA THR A 35 -1.93 9.80 4.11
C THR A 35 -1.41 11.09 3.46
N ILE A 36 -0.70 10.96 2.34
CA ILE A 36 -0.15 12.08 1.56
C ILE A 36 -0.42 11.79 0.08
N GLY A 37 -1.51 12.34 -0.46
CA GLY A 37 -1.96 11.98 -1.82
C GLY A 37 -2.32 10.49 -1.89
N ASP A 38 -1.58 9.76 -2.72
CA ASP A 38 -1.67 8.30 -2.89
C ASP A 38 -0.71 7.51 -1.97
N ALA A 39 0.11 8.17 -1.15
CA ALA A 39 1.06 7.53 -0.25
C ALA A 39 0.53 7.39 1.19
N VAL A 40 1.03 6.39 1.91
CA VAL A 40 0.84 6.20 3.35
C VAL A 40 2.15 6.43 4.08
N MET A 41 2.11 7.21 5.15
CA MET A 41 3.18 7.25 6.15
C MET A 41 2.80 6.36 7.32
N ALA A 42 3.65 5.39 7.64
CA ALA A 42 3.49 4.50 8.77
C ALA A 42 4.68 4.59 9.73
N ALA A 43 4.44 4.32 11.00
CA ALA A 43 5.45 4.26 12.03
C ALA A 43 5.48 2.87 12.65
N PHE A 44 6.67 2.37 12.93
CA PHE A 44 6.92 1.08 13.57
C PHE A 44 7.87 1.28 14.74
N ARG A 45 7.68 0.51 15.81
CA ARG A 45 8.62 0.50 16.95
C ARG A 45 9.86 -0.35 16.67
N ASP A 46 9.72 -1.39 15.85
CA ASP A 46 10.79 -2.28 15.42
C ASP A 46 11.15 -1.96 13.95
N PRO A 47 12.39 -1.57 13.63
CA PRO A 47 12.80 -1.36 12.24
C PRO A 47 12.73 -2.65 11.41
N GLY A 48 12.91 -3.83 12.03
CA GLY A 48 12.75 -5.11 11.34
C GLY A 48 11.31 -5.33 10.86
N ALA A 49 10.32 -4.91 11.65
CA ALA A 49 8.91 -4.99 11.31
C ALA A 49 8.55 -4.05 10.14
N ALA A 50 9.12 -2.84 10.11
CA ALA A 50 8.95 -1.91 9.00
C ALA A 50 9.45 -2.53 7.68
N LEU A 51 10.63 -3.17 7.71
CA LEU A 51 11.20 -3.81 6.53
C LEU A 51 10.35 -5.00 6.06
N ARG A 52 9.90 -5.87 6.99
CA ARG A 52 9.04 -7.01 6.65
C ARG A 52 7.70 -6.56 6.05
N ALA A 53 7.08 -5.52 6.60
CA ALA A 53 5.87 -4.94 6.05
C ALA A 53 6.08 -4.40 4.64
N ALA A 54 7.19 -3.69 4.41
CA ALA A 54 7.50 -3.13 3.10
C ALA A 54 7.73 -4.23 2.05
N LEU A 55 8.47 -5.30 2.37
CA LEU A 55 8.69 -6.42 1.45
C LEU A 55 7.39 -7.13 1.11
N GLU A 56 6.55 -7.40 2.09
CA GLU A 56 5.27 -8.08 1.83
C GLU A 56 4.31 -7.20 1.00
N ILE A 57 4.31 -5.89 1.23
CA ILE A 57 3.56 -4.96 0.37
C ILE A 57 4.07 -5.04 -1.07
N GLN A 58 5.38 -5.08 -1.31
CA GLN A 58 5.92 -5.24 -2.67
C GLN A 58 5.43 -6.56 -3.30
N GLU A 59 5.58 -7.68 -2.59
CA GLU A 59 5.16 -9.00 -3.08
C GLU A 59 3.67 -9.05 -3.47
N ILE A 60 2.79 -8.45 -2.66
CA ILE A 60 1.36 -8.42 -2.94
C ILE A 60 1.04 -7.64 -4.21
N PHE A 61 1.73 -6.52 -4.43
CA PHE A 61 1.46 -5.62 -5.55
C PHE A 61 2.16 -6.04 -6.84
N GLU A 62 3.20 -6.86 -6.75
CA GLU A 62 3.88 -7.48 -7.88
C GLU A 62 3.19 -8.77 -8.36
N ASP A 63 2.32 -9.39 -7.55
CA ASP A 63 1.60 -10.62 -7.93
C ASP A 63 0.47 -10.34 -8.94
N PRO A 64 0.62 -10.74 -10.22
CA PRO A 64 -0.37 -10.47 -11.25
C PRO A 64 -1.67 -11.26 -11.07
N ASN A 65 -1.69 -12.30 -10.22
CA ASN A 65 -2.91 -13.05 -9.92
C ASN A 65 -3.74 -12.39 -8.82
N ARG A 66 -3.18 -11.38 -8.14
CA ARG A 66 -3.75 -10.78 -6.94
C ARG A 66 -4.37 -9.42 -7.18
N LEU A 67 -3.96 -8.73 -8.25
CA LEU A 67 -4.49 -7.44 -8.67
C LEU A 67 -4.80 -7.44 -10.16
N GLU A 68 -6.02 -7.03 -10.54
CA GLU A 68 -6.41 -6.87 -11.95
C GLU A 68 -5.59 -5.79 -12.68
N HIS A 69 -5.03 -4.84 -11.93
CA HIS A 69 -4.17 -3.76 -12.41
C HIS A 69 -2.92 -3.65 -11.53
N PRO A 70 -1.76 -4.17 -11.98
CA PRO A 70 -0.51 -4.08 -11.22
C PRO A 70 -0.13 -2.62 -10.96
N LEU A 71 0.16 -2.28 -9.70
CA LEU A 71 0.66 -0.97 -9.32
C LEU A 71 2.08 -1.11 -8.76
N THR A 72 2.98 -0.24 -9.21
CA THR A 72 4.33 -0.16 -8.63
C THR A 72 4.28 0.64 -7.34
N ILE A 73 4.57 0.00 -6.21
CA ILE A 73 4.71 0.66 -4.91
C ILE A 73 6.17 1.04 -4.69
N LYS A 74 6.43 2.19 -4.09
CA LYS A 74 7.76 2.59 -3.61
C LYS A 74 7.73 2.75 -2.11
N ALA A 75 8.71 2.16 -1.43
CA ALA A 75 8.85 2.25 0.03
C ALA A 75 10.18 2.92 0.39
N GLY A 76 10.12 3.87 1.32
CA GLY A 76 11.29 4.48 1.95
C GLY A 76 11.22 4.26 3.46
N LEU A 77 12.33 3.84 4.06
CA LEU A 77 12.48 3.68 5.51
C LEU A 77 13.54 4.67 6.00
N HIS A 78 13.32 5.26 7.18
CA HIS A 78 14.22 6.20 7.82
C HIS A 78 14.42 5.82 9.29
#